data_AF-A0A517YQP8-F1
#
_entry.id   AF-A0A517YQP8-F1
#
_cell.length_a   1.000
_cell.length_b   1.000
_cell.length_c   1.000
_cell.angle_alpha   90.00
_cell.angle_beta   90.00
_cell.angle_gamma   90.00
#
_symmetry.space_group_name_H-M   'P 1'
#
loop_
_entity.id
_entity.type
_entity.pdbx_description
1 polymer ?
#
loop_
_entity_poly.entity_id
_entity_poly.type
_entity_poly.pdbx_seq_one_letter_code
_entity_poly.pdbx_strand_id
1 'polypeptide(L)'
;MMTKIDSESINIRLYQPQDADALAGILVGAFRGKFQRLANLDEPSMRQMLLDAGFVGPHGHPGLWVAEKDNTVLAAMSLKWQQQKRGSEGSLRGILRVCLRHGFTRIGRFMIGMWLLEEQIQKQDCYIEYLAVSESAQGLGLGTQLLKKAQTEASALRAQLGFERISLHVAGGNTGAQRLYQRFGFTVERTIQSHLSRRILGESIWHFMSKSLD
;
A
#
# COMPACT_ATOMS: atom_id res chain seq x y z
N MET A 1 -6.57 15.08 -25.56
CA MET A 1 -7.78 14.55 -24.91
C MET A 1 -7.50 13.07 -24.65
N MET A 2 -6.91 12.72 -23.50
CA MET A 2 -6.57 11.33 -23.18
C MET A 2 -7.86 10.61 -22.78
N THR A 3 -8.24 9.65 -23.61
CA THR A 3 -9.39 8.78 -23.44
C THR A 3 -9.30 8.10 -22.07
N LYS A 4 -10.36 8.24 -21.25
CA LYS A 4 -10.57 7.38 -20.08
C LYS A 4 -10.33 5.94 -20.55
N ILE A 5 -9.56 5.15 -19.82
CA ILE A 5 -9.62 3.70 -19.99
C ILE A 5 -11.11 3.33 -19.91
N ASP A 6 -11.63 2.66 -20.94
CA ASP A 6 -12.97 2.10 -20.89
C ASP A 6 -13.07 1.24 -19.63
N SER A 7 -13.91 1.69 -18.69
CA SER A 7 -14.09 1.05 -17.39
C SER A 7 -14.62 -0.39 -17.50
N GLU A 8 -15.04 -0.80 -18.69
CA GLU A 8 -15.51 -2.15 -18.98
C GLU A 8 -14.39 -3.20 -19.07
N SER A 9 -13.11 -2.80 -19.11
CA SER A 9 -11.98 -3.75 -19.23
C SER A 9 -11.13 -3.92 -17.96
N ILE A 10 -11.44 -3.23 -16.85
CA ILE A 10 -10.66 -3.34 -15.61
C ILE A 10 -11.30 -4.37 -14.68
N ASN A 11 -10.58 -5.46 -14.39
CA ASN A 11 -10.99 -6.45 -13.42
C ASN A 11 -10.33 -6.19 -12.07
N ILE A 12 -11.12 -5.89 -11.03
CA ILE A 12 -10.61 -5.77 -9.65
C ILE A 12 -10.89 -7.09 -8.93
N ARG A 13 -9.83 -7.83 -8.63
CA ARG A 13 -9.89 -9.15 -8.01
C ARG A 13 -8.93 -9.27 -6.84
N LEU A 14 -9.11 -10.30 -6.04
CA LEU A 14 -8.11 -10.66 -5.03
C LEU A 14 -6.78 -11.01 -5.70
N TYR A 15 -5.70 -10.66 -5.02
CA TYR A 15 -4.36 -11.03 -5.40
C TYR A 15 -4.19 -12.55 -5.47
N GLN A 16 -3.42 -12.97 -6.46
CA GLN A 16 -2.96 -14.35 -6.63
C GLN A 16 -1.43 -14.38 -6.55
N PRO A 17 -0.81 -15.51 -6.15
CA PRO A 17 0.64 -15.60 -6.00
C PRO A 17 1.45 -15.23 -7.25
N GLN A 18 0.88 -15.42 -8.45
CA GLN A 18 1.48 -15.03 -9.73
C GLN A 18 1.59 -13.51 -9.92
N ASP A 19 0.81 -12.72 -9.19
CA ASP A 19 0.85 -11.25 -9.25
C ASP A 19 2.02 -10.65 -8.46
N ALA A 20 2.76 -11.47 -7.70
CA ALA A 20 3.81 -11.02 -6.77
C ALA A 20 4.83 -10.10 -7.46
N ASP A 21 5.33 -10.51 -8.61
CA ASP A 21 6.33 -9.77 -9.34
C ASP A 21 5.79 -8.40 -9.80
N ALA A 22 4.58 -8.37 -10.36
CA ALA A 22 3.92 -7.15 -10.81
C ALA A 22 3.61 -6.20 -9.64
N LEU A 23 3.09 -6.72 -8.53
CA LEU A 23 2.84 -5.96 -7.31
C LEU A 23 4.13 -5.34 -6.77
N ALA A 24 5.23 -6.11 -6.70
CA ALA A 24 6.51 -5.58 -6.25
C ALA A 24 6.99 -4.43 -7.15
N GLY A 25 6.83 -4.56 -8.48
CA GLY A 25 7.15 -3.48 -9.43
C GLY A 25 6.31 -2.21 -9.19
N ILE A 26 5.00 -2.37 -9.00
CA ILE A 26 4.08 -1.25 -8.72
C ILE A 26 4.47 -0.55 -7.41
N LEU A 27 4.75 -1.29 -6.34
CA LEU A 27 5.14 -0.72 -5.06
C LEU A 27 6.48 0.02 -5.17
N VAL A 28 7.48 -0.58 -5.84
CA VAL A 28 8.79 0.05 -6.06
C VAL A 28 8.65 1.37 -6.80
N GLY A 29 7.85 1.41 -7.88
CA GLY A 29 7.59 2.64 -8.62
C GLY A 29 6.83 3.67 -7.79
N ALA A 30 5.71 3.28 -7.17
CA ALA A 30 4.84 4.20 -6.42
C ALA A 30 5.51 4.79 -5.16
N PHE A 31 6.44 4.04 -4.56
CA PHE A 31 7.15 4.45 -3.34
C PHE A 31 8.65 4.68 -3.55
N ARG A 32 9.10 4.85 -4.81
CA ARG A 32 10.52 5.01 -5.21
C ARG A 32 11.30 5.93 -4.29
N GLY A 33 10.83 7.15 -4.06
CA GLY A 33 11.53 8.13 -3.22
C GLY A 33 11.68 7.71 -1.75
N LYS A 34 10.74 6.93 -1.21
CA LYS A 34 10.83 6.40 0.16
C LYS A 34 11.80 5.23 0.21
N PHE A 35 11.68 4.29 -0.72
CA PHE A 35 12.55 3.12 -0.79
C PHE A 35 14.01 3.47 -1.07
N GLN A 36 14.27 4.43 -1.97
CA GLN A 36 15.61 4.93 -2.22
C GLN A 36 16.25 5.48 -0.94
N ARG A 37 15.51 6.23 -0.12
CA ARG A 37 16.02 6.72 1.17
C ARG A 37 16.20 5.62 2.21
N LEU A 38 15.32 4.61 2.23
CA LEU A 38 15.37 3.54 3.20
C LEU A 38 16.54 2.58 2.98
N ALA A 39 16.68 2.08 1.75
CA ALA A 39 17.59 1.00 1.44
C ALA A 39 18.75 1.43 0.53
N ASN A 40 18.64 2.56 -0.16
CA ASN A 40 19.59 3.01 -1.19
C ASN A 40 19.91 1.90 -2.19
N LEU A 41 18.85 1.29 -2.71
CA LEU A 41 18.88 0.21 -3.71
C LEU A 41 18.32 0.74 -5.03
N ASP A 42 18.81 0.19 -6.14
CA ASP A 42 18.15 0.35 -7.43
C ASP A 42 16.81 -0.38 -7.45
N GLU A 43 15.95 -0.07 -8.43
CA GLU A 43 14.61 -0.66 -8.51
C GLU A 43 14.62 -2.19 -8.61
N PRO A 44 15.49 -2.84 -9.42
CA PRO A 44 15.55 -4.29 -9.47
C PRO A 44 15.93 -4.92 -8.12
N SER A 45 16.91 -4.36 -7.41
CA SER A 45 17.31 -4.87 -6.09
C SER A 45 16.24 -4.64 -5.04
N MET A 46 15.55 -3.49 -5.08
CA MET A 46 14.45 -3.19 -4.19
C MET A 46 13.27 -4.15 -4.41
N ARG A 47 12.93 -4.44 -5.67
CA ARG A 47 11.89 -5.40 -6.04
C ARG A 47 12.22 -6.78 -5.50
N GLN A 48 13.45 -7.25 -5.76
CA GLN A 48 13.93 -8.54 -5.27
C GLN A 48 13.91 -8.59 -3.74
N MET A 49 14.29 -7.50 -3.07
CA MET A 49 14.24 -7.41 -1.61
C MET A 49 12.80 -7.54 -1.08
N LEU A 50 11.81 -6.89 -1.69
CA LEU A 50 10.41 -7.02 -1.27
C LEU A 50 9.91 -8.46 -1.40
N LEU A 51 10.29 -9.15 -2.48
CA LEU A 51 9.96 -10.55 -2.72
C LEU A 51 10.64 -11.47 -1.69
N ASP A 52 11.96 -11.32 -1.50
CA ASP A 52 12.74 -12.16 -0.58
C ASP A 52 12.37 -11.94 0.89
N ALA A 53 12.04 -10.71 1.28
CA ALA A 53 11.55 -10.39 2.62
C ALA A 53 10.08 -10.77 2.85
N GLY A 54 9.35 -11.17 1.80
CA GLY A 54 7.96 -11.61 1.91
C GLY A 54 6.93 -10.48 2.06
N PHE A 55 7.31 -9.22 1.80
CA PHE A 55 6.36 -8.11 1.71
C PHE A 55 5.39 -8.27 0.53
N VAL A 56 5.84 -8.98 -0.50
CA VAL A 56 5.08 -9.33 -1.68
C VAL A 56 5.27 -10.83 -1.92
N GLY A 57 4.61 -11.63 -1.08
CA GLY A 57 4.89 -13.06 -0.93
C GLY A 57 3.84 -13.99 -1.58
N PRO A 58 4.08 -15.32 -1.57
CA PRO A 58 3.23 -16.32 -2.20
C PRO A 58 1.85 -16.52 -1.53
N HIS A 59 1.59 -15.80 -0.42
CA HIS A 59 0.33 -15.87 0.29
C HIS A 59 -0.30 -14.47 0.21
N GLY A 60 -1.41 -14.37 -0.53
CA GLY A 60 -2.27 -13.21 -0.40
C GLY A 60 -2.86 -13.14 1.00
N HIS A 61 -3.48 -12.01 1.32
CA HIS A 61 -4.37 -11.90 2.48
C HIS A 61 -5.75 -11.41 2.03
N PRO A 62 -6.81 -11.60 2.83
CA PRO A 62 -8.19 -11.29 2.41
C PRO A 62 -8.45 -9.82 2.06
N GLY A 63 -7.51 -8.92 2.36
CA GLY A 63 -7.59 -7.50 2.05
C GLY A 63 -6.74 -7.06 0.86
N LEU A 64 -6.02 -7.97 0.19
CA LEU A 64 -5.13 -7.63 -0.91
C LEU A 64 -5.84 -7.76 -2.27
N TRP A 65 -6.05 -6.62 -2.91
CA TRP A 65 -6.74 -6.49 -4.19
C TRP A 65 -5.79 -5.97 -5.26
N VAL A 66 -5.96 -6.48 -6.49
CA VAL A 66 -5.26 -6.01 -7.69
C VAL A 66 -6.28 -5.54 -8.72
N ALA A 67 -5.94 -4.49 -9.46
CA ALA A 67 -6.66 -4.08 -10.66
C ALA A 67 -5.87 -4.53 -11.88
N GLU A 68 -6.52 -5.37 -12.70
CA GLU A 68 -5.93 -6.02 -13.86
C GLU A 68 -6.62 -5.56 -15.15
N LYS A 69 -5.83 -5.41 -16.21
CA LYS A 69 -6.30 -5.23 -17.58
C LYS A 69 -5.47 -6.11 -18.51
N ASP A 70 -6.10 -6.86 -19.41
CA ASP A 70 -5.40 -7.67 -20.41
C ASP A 70 -4.29 -8.56 -19.80
N ASN A 71 -4.60 -9.28 -18.72
CA ASN A 71 -3.65 -10.10 -17.95
C ASN A 71 -2.47 -9.34 -17.32
N THR A 72 -2.53 -8.01 -17.27
CA THR A 72 -1.51 -7.15 -16.68
C THR A 72 -2.05 -6.47 -15.44
N VAL A 73 -1.39 -6.69 -14.30
CA VAL A 73 -1.72 -5.96 -13.06
C VAL A 73 -1.19 -4.53 -13.16
N LEU A 74 -2.08 -3.56 -13.00
CA LEU A 74 -1.79 -2.13 -13.17
C LEU A 74 -1.87 -1.33 -11.86
N ALA A 75 -2.59 -1.85 -10.86
CA ALA A 75 -2.71 -1.20 -9.56
C ALA A 75 -2.99 -2.24 -8.47
N ALA A 76 -2.74 -1.86 -7.22
CA ALA A 76 -3.01 -2.70 -6.07
C ALA A 76 -3.43 -1.89 -4.85
N MET A 77 -4.15 -2.56 -3.96
CA MET A 77 -4.60 -2.01 -2.69
C MET A 77 -4.57 -3.08 -1.61
N SER A 78 -4.07 -2.73 -0.42
CA SER A 78 -4.14 -3.58 0.77
C SER A 78 -5.06 -2.97 1.83
N LEU A 79 -6.04 -3.75 2.28
CA LEU A 79 -6.87 -3.49 3.44
C LEU A 79 -6.35 -4.28 4.66
N LYS A 80 -6.23 -3.60 5.79
CA LYS A 80 -5.76 -4.12 7.09
C LYS A 80 -6.80 -3.84 8.18
N TRP A 81 -6.98 -4.79 9.09
CA TRP A 81 -7.81 -4.66 10.30
C TRP A 81 -7.28 -5.55 11.42
N GLN A 82 -7.63 -5.25 12.67
CA GLN A 82 -6.98 -5.79 13.89
C GLN A 82 -6.97 -7.33 13.99
N GLN A 83 -8.00 -8.01 13.47
CA GLN A 83 -8.14 -9.48 13.54
C GLN A 83 -7.89 -10.18 12.20
N GLN A 84 -7.31 -9.47 11.23
CA GLN A 84 -7.00 -10.07 9.93
C GLN A 84 -5.92 -11.13 10.11
N LYS A 85 -6.22 -12.38 9.76
CA LYS A 85 -5.20 -13.41 9.63
C LYS A 85 -4.29 -13.05 8.45
N ARG A 86 -3.11 -12.53 8.75
CA ARG A 86 -2.03 -12.35 7.79
C ARG A 86 -1.06 -13.52 7.95
N GLY A 87 -0.63 -14.11 6.83
CA GLY A 87 0.44 -15.12 6.86
C GLY A 87 1.69 -14.54 7.52
N SER A 88 2.50 -15.37 8.17
CA SER A 88 3.73 -14.89 8.82
C SER A 88 4.63 -14.19 7.79
N GLU A 89 4.79 -12.87 7.95
CA GLU A 89 5.65 -12.04 7.12
C GLU A 89 7.12 -12.45 7.34
N GLY A 90 7.83 -12.71 6.24
CA GLY A 90 9.27 -12.98 6.25
C GLY A 90 9.67 -14.34 6.84
N SER A 91 10.15 -15.25 6.00
CA SER A 91 10.96 -16.37 6.50
C SER A 91 12.28 -15.83 7.05
N LEU A 92 12.78 -16.37 8.16
CA LEU A 92 14.16 -16.12 8.63
C LEU A 92 15.19 -16.35 7.50
N ARG A 93 14.89 -17.29 6.58
CA ARG A 93 15.69 -17.53 5.38
C ARG A 93 15.63 -16.37 4.38
N GLY A 94 14.48 -15.74 4.23
CA GLY A 94 14.27 -14.55 3.41
C GLY A 94 15.08 -13.38 3.95
N ILE A 95 14.93 -13.07 5.24
CA ILE A 95 15.71 -12.03 5.92
C ILE A 95 17.22 -12.31 5.79
N LEU A 96 17.66 -13.54 6.03
CA LEU A 96 19.07 -13.93 5.88
C LEU A 96 19.57 -13.74 4.44
N ARG A 97 18.77 -14.11 3.43
CA ARG A 97 19.12 -13.93 2.01
C ARG A 97 19.27 -12.46 1.66
N VAL A 98 18.35 -11.61 2.14
CA VAL A 98 18.44 -10.16 1.97
C VAL A 98 19.71 -9.64 2.66
N CYS A 99 20.02 -10.10 3.89
CA CYS A 99 21.22 -9.72 4.65
C CYS A 99 22.51 -10.05 3.90
N LEU A 100 22.61 -11.26 3.37
CA LEU A 100 23.78 -11.70 2.62
C LEU A 100 23.94 -10.93 1.29
N ARG A 101 22.84 -10.53 0.64
CA ARG A 101 22.89 -9.82 -0.66
C ARG A 101 23.09 -8.31 -0.55
N HIS A 102 22.47 -7.68 0.43
CA HIS A 102 22.39 -6.21 0.52
C HIS A 102 23.09 -5.63 1.74
N GLY A 103 23.57 -6.47 2.67
CA GLY A 103 24.26 -6.05 3.88
C GLY A 103 23.30 -5.68 5.02
N PHE A 104 23.74 -5.96 6.24
CA PHE A 104 22.95 -5.80 7.47
C PHE A 104 22.57 -4.34 7.77
N THR A 105 23.40 -3.37 7.41
CA THR A 105 23.13 -1.94 7.69
C THR A 105 21.94 -1.41 6.91
N ARG A 106 21.82 -1.78 5.63
CA ARG A 106 20.71 -1.35 4.75
C ARG A 106 19.38 -1.95 5.22
N ILE A 107 19.41 -3.21 5.66
CA ILE A 107 18.23 -3.89 6.18
C ILE A 107 17.83 -3.36 7.53
N GLY A 108 18.78 -3.12 8.44
CA GLY A 108 18.49 -2.49 9.73
C GLY A 108 17.77 -1.17 9.53
N ARG A 109 18.27 -0.31 8.63
CA ARG A 109 17.61 0.96 8.29
C ARG A 109 16.24 0.76 7.65
N PHE A 110 16.09 -0.20 6.73
CA PHE A 110 14.82 -0.52 6.11
C PHE A 110 13.79 -1.02 7.13
N MET A 111 14.18 -1.93 8.03
CA MET A 111 13.32 -2.46 9.10
C MET A 111 12.89 -1.37 10.08
N ILE A 112 13.79 -0.45 10.47
CA ILE A 112 13.42 0.72 11.27
C ILE A 112 12.40 1.59 10.52
N GLY A 113 12.58 1.75 9.21
CA GLY A 113 11.64 2.46 8.35
C GLY A 113 10.26 1.82 8.31
N MET A 114 10.19 0.50 8.15
CA MET A 114 8.94 -0.27 8.16
C MET A 114 8.26 -0.20 9.52
N TRP A 115 9.02 -0.33 10.61
CA TRP A 115 8.51 -0.18 11.96
C TRP A 115 7.91 1.22 12.20
N LEU A 116 8.52 2.26 11.65
CA LEU A 116 7.98 3.63 11.74
C LEU A 116 6.69 3.83 10.93
N LEU A 117 6.42 2.97 9.94
CA LEU A 117 5.19 2.95 9.15
C LEU A 117 4.11 2.05 9.76
N GLU A 118 4.44 1.27 10.79
CA GLU A 118 3.50 0.39 11.47
C GLU A 118 2.48 1.24 12.24
N GLU A 119 1.21 1.19 11.81
CA GLU A 119 0.13 1.93 12.45
C GLU A 119 -0.69 1.02 13.38
N GLN A 120 -1.09 1.55 14.53
CA GLN A 120 -2.07 0.91 15.39
C GLN A 120 -3.48 1.13 14.84
N ILE A 121 -4.05 0.08 14.26
CA ILE A 121 -5.39 0.13 13.67
C ILE A 121 -6.44 -0.01 14.76
N GLN A 122 -7.36 0.95 14.81
CA GLN A 122 -8.50 0.91 15.72
C GLN A 122 -9.47 -0.18 15.29
N LYS A 123 -10.21 -0.75 16.25
CA LYS A 123 -11.12 -1.87 16.00
C LYS A 123 -12.21 -1.55 14.95
N GLN A 124 -12.63 -0.29 14.87
CA GLN A 124 -13.68 0.19 13.96
C GLN A 124 -13.16 0.57 12.56
N ASP A 125 -11.84 0.44 12.32
CA ASP A 125 -11.22 0.89 11.08
C ASP A 125 -10.96 -0.26 10.12
N CYS A 126 -11.44 -0.10 8.88
CA CYS A 126 -10.87 -0.80 7.73
C CYS A 126 -9.76 0.09 7.13
N TYR A 127 -8.51 -0.20 7.46
CA TYR A 127 -7.36 0.64 7.12
C TYR A 127 -6.81 0.30 5.73
N ILE A 128 -6.67 1.29 4.87
CA ILE A 128 -5.99 1.18 3.57
C ILE A 128 -4.49 1.35 3.83
N GLU A 129 -3.79 0.22 3.94
CA GLU A 129 -2.36 0.18 4.21
C GLU A 129 -1.53 0.73 3.06
N TYR A 130 -1.92 0.41 1.84
CA TYR A 130 -1.43 1.07 0.65
C TYR A 130 -2.46 1.04 -0.48
N LEU A 131 -2.36 2.03 -1.36
CA LEU A 131 -3.02 2.08 -2.65
C LEU A 131 -2.00 2.62 -3.65
N ALA A 132 -1.64 1.79 -4.64
CA ALA A 132 -0.60 2.10 -5.60
C ALA A 132 -1.10 1.83 -7.02
N VAL A 133 -0.79 2.75 -7.94
CA VAL A 133 -1.11 2.64 -9.36
C VAL A 133 0.19 2.77 -10.13
N SER A 134 0.44 1.84 -11.05
CA SER A 134 1.57 1.89 -11.98
C SER A 134 1.61 3.23 -12.72
N GLU A 135 2.81 3.73 -12.97
CA GLU A 135 3.02 5.04 -13.61
C GLU A 135 2.30 5.14 -14.98
N SER A 136 2.33 4.06 -15.76
CA SER A 136 1.64 3.96 -17.05
C SER A 136 0.11 3.99 -16.97
N ALA A 137 -0.47 3.77 -15.78
CA ALA A 137 -1.92 3.73 -15.57
C ALA A 137 -2.46 4.84 -14.64
N GLN A 138 -1.61 5.81 -14.27
CA GLN A 138 -2.02 6.97 -13.47
C GLN A 138 -2.94 7.91 -14.26
N GLY A 139 -3.82 8.61 -13.55
CA GLY A 139 -4.78 9.53 -14.18
C GLY A 139 -5.98 8.85 -14.87
N LEU A 140 -6.01 7.52 -14.94
CA LEU A 140 -7.04 6.75 -15.63
C LEU A 140 -8.18 6.29 -14.70
N GLY A 141 -8.21 6.79 -13.47
CA GLY A 141 -9.27 6.54 -12.50
C GLY A 141 -9.13 5.24 -11.69
N LEU A 142 -8.08 4.44 -11.88
CA LEU A 142 -7.86 3.19 -11.13
C LEU A 142 -7.83 3.40 -9.61
N GLY A 143 -7.20 4.48 -9.13
CA GLY A 143 -7.20 4.79 -7.71
C GLY A 143 -8.60 5.03 -7.15
N THR A 144 -9.47 5.71 -7.90
CA THR A 144 -10.88 5.89 -7.51
C THR A 144 -11.65 4.57 -7.53
N GLN A 145 -11.40 3.69 -8.50
CA GLN A 145 -12.05 2.38 -8.57
C GLN A 145 -11.64 1.50 -7.38
N LEU A 146 -10.36 1.49 -7.01
CA LEU A 146 -9.86 0.80 -5.82
C LEU A 146 -10.46 1.37 -4.52
N LEU A 147 -10.63 2.69 -4.40
CA LEU A 147 -11.30 3.29 -3.25
C LEU A 147 -12.79 2.89 -3.15
N LYS A 148 -13.49 2.80 -4.29
CA LYS A 148 -14.86 2.25 -4.33
C LYS A 148 -14.88 0.81 -3.84
N LYS A 149 -13.94 -0.01 -4.31
CA LYS A 149 -13.78 -1.40 -3.85
C LYS A 149 -13.53 -1.44 -2.34
N ALA A 150 -12.64 -0.61 -1.81
CA ALA A 150 -12.38 -0.52 -0.36
C ALA A 150 -13.66 -0.26 0.43
N GLN A 151 -14.44 0.73 -0.01
CA GLN A 151 -15.70 1.09 0.62
C GLN A 151 -16.70 -0.07 0.57
N THR A 152 -16.86 -0.70 -0.60
CA THR A 152 -17.75 -1.86 -0.75
C THR A 152 -17.35 -3.03 0.16
N GLU A 153 -16.07 -3.39 0.21
CA GLU A 153 -15.59 -4.48 1.07
C GLU A 153 -15.74 -4.15 2.57
N ALA A 154 -15.42 -2.92 2.96
CA ALA A 154 -15.57 -2.48 4.34
C ALA A 154 -17.05 -2.46 4.77
N SER A 155 -17.95 -1.98 3.91
CA SER A 155 -19.40 -2.03 4.15
C SER A 155 -19.92 -3.47 4.23
N ALA A 156 -19.46 -4.38 3.36
CA ALA A 156 -19.88 -5.78 3.39
C ALA A 156 -19.45 -6.49 4.69
N LEU A 157 -18.27 -6.17 5.22
CA LEU A 157 -17.75 -6.76 6.44
C LEU A 157 -18.19 -6.02 7.72
N ARG A 158 -18.91 -4.90 7.59
CA ARG A 158 -19.32 -4.04 8.72
C ARG A 158 -20.05 -4.81 9.81
N ALA A 159 -21.06 -5.61 9.46
CA ALA A 159 -21.87 -6.35 10.45
C ALA A 159 -21.04 -7.39 11.22
N GLN A 160 -20.03 -7.99 10.57
CA GLN A 160 -19.19 -9.03 11.16
C GLN A 160 -18.04 -8.46 11.98
N LEU A 161 -17.40 -7.38 11.48
CA LEU A 161 -16.15 -6.86 12.04
C LEU A 161 -16.33 -5.53 12.79
N GLY A 162 -17.50 -4.90 12.70
CA GLY A 162 -17.83 -3.65 13.40
C GLY A 162 -17.19 -2.41 12.77
N PHE A 163 -16.90 -2.43 11.46
CA PHE A 163 -16.32 -1.27 10.78
C PHE A 163 -17.29 -0.10 10.70
N GLU A 164 -16.81 1.09 11.09
CA GLU A 164 -17.59 2.33 11.00
C GLU A 164 -17.02 3.28 9.94
N ARG A 165 -15.77 3.07 9.53
CA ARG A 165 -15.07 3.92 8.57
C ARG A 165 -13.98 3.17 7.82
N ILE A 166 -13.60 3.72 6.67
CA ILE A 166 -12.32 3.42 6.02
C ILE A 166 -11.31 4.52 6.35
N SER A 167 -10.05 4.15 6.60
CA SER A 167 -9.01 5.11 7.01
C SER A 167 -7.67 4.86 6.31
N LEU A 168 -6.81 5.86 6.26
CA LEU A 168 -5.48 5.78 5.64
C LEU A 168 -4.52 6.84 6.17
N HIS A 169 -3.23 6.63 5.97
CA HIS A 169 -2.22 7.69 6.06
C HIS A 169 -1.79 8.15 4.67
N VAL A 170 -1.63 9.46 4.51
CA VAL A 170 -1.06 10.06 3.32
C VAL A 170 0.05 11.04 3.67
N ALA A 171 1.15 10.97 2.92
CA ALA A 171 2.26 11.91 3.03
C ALA A 171 1.80 13.34 2.72
N GLY A 172 2.23 14.31 3.52
CA GLY A 172 1.92 15.73 3.36
C GLY A 172 2.37 16.30 2.00
N GLY A 173 3.48 15.80 1.45
CA GLY A 173 3.92 16.15 0.10
C GLY A 173 3.12 15.50 -1.03
N ASN A 174 2.26 14.51 -0.76
CA ASN A 174 1.48 13.82 -1.78
C ASN A 174 0.13 14.50 -2.05
N THR A 175 0.19 15.73 -2.59
CA THR A 175 -0.99 16.55 -2.86
C THR A 175 -1.96 15.91 -3.86
N GLY A 176 -1.44 15.09 -4.79
CA GLY A 176 -2.27 14.35 -5.75
C GLY A 176 -3.17 13.33 -5.08
N ALA A 177 -2.61 12.49 -4.19
CA ALA A 177 -3.38 11.51 -3.43
C ALA A 177 -4.34 12.20 -2.44
N GLN A 178 -3.90 13.25 -1.75
CA GLN A 178 -4.78 14.03 -0.85
C GLN A 178 -6.03 14.54 -1.57
N ARG A 179 -5.88 15.15 -2.76
CA ARG A 179 -7.03 15.60 -3.57
C ARG A 179 -7.92 14.44 -4.01
N LEU A 180 -7.34 13.29 -4.35
CA LEU A 180 -8.11 12.08 -4.67
C LEU A 180 -8.97 11.64 -3.48
N TYR A 181 -8.37 11.51 -2.30
CA TYR A 181 -9.07 11.07 -1.09
C TYR A 181 -10.14 12.07 -0.66
N GLN A 182 -9.85 13.36 -0.67
CA GLN A 182 -10.83 14.42 -0.35
C GLN A 182 -12.02 14.40 -1.30
N ARG A 183 -11.81 14.29 -2.62
CA ARG A 183 -12.89 14.16 -3.60
C ARG A 183 -13.71 12.88 -3.42
N PHE A 184 -13.10 11.83 -2.88
CA PHE A 184 -13.79 10.58 -2.57
C PHE A 184 -14.60 10.66 -1.26
N GLY A 185 -14.43 11.72 -0.47
CA GLY A 185 -15.15 11.96 0.79
C GLY A 185 -14.32 11.73 2.05
N PHE A 186 -13.00 11.54 1.94
CA PHE A 186 -12.15 11.49 3.12
C PHE A 186 -11.90 12.88 3.71
N THR A 187 -11.85 12.97 5.03
CA THR A 187 -11.46 14.17 5.78
C THR A 187 -10.17 13.92 6.54
N VAL A 188 -9.40 14.99 6.80
CA VAL A 188 -8.20 14.89 7.65
C VAL A 188 -8.66 14.93 9.11
N GLU A 189 -8.44 13.85 9.85
CA GLU A 189 -8.75 13.81 11.29
C GLU A 189 -7.56 14.22 12.14
N ARG A 190 -6.35 13.83 11.73
CA ARG A 190 -5.11 14.07 12.50
C ARG A 190 -3.94 14.34 11.56
N THR A 191 -3.07 15.25 11.97
CA THR A 191 -1.79 15.49 11.30
C THR A 191 -0.66 15.15 12.25
N ILE A 192 0.24 14.27 11.81
CA ILE A 192 1.40 13.81 12.56
C ILE A 192 2.63 14.49 11.96
N GLN A 193 3.42 15.12 12.82
CA GLN A 193 4.71 15.66 12.45
C GLN A 193 5.82 14.83 13.08
N SER A 194 6.78 14.37 12.28
CA SER A 194 7.90 13.57 12.77
C SER A 194 9.22 13.94 12.10
N HIS A 195 10.16 14.42 12.90
CA HIS A 195 11.52 14.67 12.45
C HIS A 195 12.26 13.36 12.13
N LEU A 196 11.92 12.27 12.83
CA LEU A 196 12.47 10.95 12.55
C LEU A 196 12.01 10.45 11.19
N SER A 197 10.72 10.58 10.86
CA SER A 197 10.21 10.22 9.53
C SER A 197 10.86 11.08 8.44
N ARG A 198 11.15 12.37 8.72
CA ARG A 198 11.91 13.22 7.79
C ARG A 198 13.32 12.68 7.52
N ARG A 199 14.00 12.13 8.52
CA ARG A 199 15.37 11.60 8.31
C ARG A 199 15.38 10.24 7.62
N ILE A 200 14.37 9.42 7.85
CA ILE A 200 14.33 8.02 7.39
C ILE A 200 13.58 7.88 6.06
N LEU A 201 12.39 8.45 5.96
CA LEU A 201 11.49 8.40 4.80
C LEU A 201 11.52 9.70 3.98
N GLY A 202 12.00 10.79 4.60
CA GLY A 202 12.02 12.14 4.05
C GLY A 202 10.66 12.70 3.69
N GLU A 203 9.67 12.29 4.48
CA GLU A 203 8.41 12.97 4.68
C GLU A 203 8.32 13.33 6.16
N SER A 204 7.92 14.55 6.48
CA SER A 204 7.80 15.00 7.87
C SER A 204 6.38 15.17 8.36
N ILE A 205 5.43 15.18 7.43
CA ILE A 205 4.02 15.40 7.72
C ILE A 205 3.25 14.21 7.18
N TRP A 206 2.41 13.62 8.03
CA TRP A 206 1.49 12.56 7.66
C TRP A 206 0.08 12.97 8.07
N HIS A 207 -0.85 12.92 7.12
CA HIS A 207 -2.26 13.13 7.41
C HIS A 207 -2.91 11.77 7.58
N PHE A 208 -3.49 11.54 8.75
CA PHE A 208 -4.47 10.49 8.96
C PHE A 208 -5.80 10.98 8.42
N MET A 209 -6.36 10.24 7.48
CA MET A 209 -7.61 10.56 6.84
C MET A 209 -8.61 9.42 7.04
N SER A 210 -9.88 9.76 7.20
CA SER A 210 -10.95 8.77 7.29
C SER A 210 -12.17 9.18 6.46
N LYS A 211 -13.01 8.20 6.15
CA LYS A 211 -14.34 8.39 5.60
C LYS A 211 -15.28 7.41 6.29
N SER A 212 -16.36 7.92 6.88
CA SER A 212 -17.40 7.09 7.46
C SER A 212 -18.04 6.17 6.42
N LEU A 213 -18.36 4.94 6.84
CA LEU A 213 -19.24 4.06 6.11
C LEU A 213 -20.67 4.48 6.50
N ASP A 214 -21.44 4.98 5.53
CA ASP A 214 -22.87 5.22 5.73
C ASP A 214 -23.65 3.89 5.76
#